data_AF-A0A2K3JSX5-F1
#
_entry.id   AF-A0A2K3JSX5-F1
#
_cell.length_a   1.000
_cell.length_b   1.000
_cell.length_c   1.000
_cell.angle_alpha   90.00
_cell.angle_beta   90.00
_cell.angle_gamma   90.00
#
_symmetry.space_group_name_H-M   'P 1'
#
loop_
_entity.id
_entity.type
_entity.pdbx_description
1 polymer ?
#
loop_
_entity_poly.entity_id
_entity_poly.type
_entity_poly.pdbx_seq_one_letter_code
_entity_poly.pdbx_strand_id
1 'polypeptide(L)'
;MISKSLMRLYKESKPTALTKFAHAQIQAAFRTDEIRRTPPTPQDEMRAGMSYFHETIWKGVPKFLRRVDTALKNIGVNERVPYNAPVIQFSSWMGGDRDGNPRVTPEVTRDVCLLARMMAANLYFSQIEDLMFELSMWRCNDELRVRAEELHRSSKKDAKHYIEFWKQIPPNEPYRVILG
;
A
#
# COMPACT_ATOMS: atom_id res chain seq x y z
N MET A 1 46.58 -19.66 -26.60
CA MET A 1 47.18 -18.53 -25.83
C MET A 1 46.16 -17.39 -25.75
N ILE A 2 45.03 -17.64 -25.08
CA ILE A 2 44.04 -16.59 -24.80
C ILE A 2 44.54 -15.88 -23.54
N SER A 3 44.85 -14.61 -23.73
CA SER A 3 45.77 -13.82 -22.92
C SER A 3 45.37 -13.74 -21.44
N LYS A 4 46.38 -13.90 -20.56
CA LYS A 4 46.33 -13.50 -19.14
C LYS A 4 45.82 -12.06 -18.94
N SER A 5 45.79 -11.21 -19.98
CA SER A 5 45.17 -9.88 -19.97
C SER A 5 43.66 -9.88 -19.78
N LEU A 6 42.91 -10.86 -20.32
CA LEU A 6 41.44 -10.90 -20.17
C LEU A 6 41.04 -11.24 -18.72
N MET A 7 41.81 -12.12 -18.07
CA MET A 7 41.61 -12.46 -16.65
C MET A 7 42.07 -11.36 -15.68
N ARG A 8 42.95 -10.45 -16.14
CA ARG A 8 43.42 -9.28 -15.38
C ARG A 8 42.39 -8.14 -15.39
N LEU A 9 41.71 -7.93 -16.52
CA LEU A 9 40.66 -6.91 -16.66
C LEU A 9 39.41 -7.22 -15.83
N TYR A 10 39.09 -8.49 -15.58
CA TYR A 10 38.01 -8.86 -14.65
C TYR A 10 38.38 -8.59 -13.17
N LYS A 11 39.67 -8.49 -12.86
CA LYS A 11 40.19 -8.31 -11.49
C LYS A 11 40.38 -6.84 -11.09
N GLU A 12 40.26 -5.90 -12.04
CA GLU A 12 40.60 -4.48 -11.83
C GLU A 12 39.40 -3.51 -11.91
N SER A 13 38.20 -3.95 -12.30
CA SER A 13 37.02 -3.08 -12.21
C SER A 13 36.53 -3.04 -10.76
N LYS A 14 36.65 -1.89 -10.09
CA LYS A 14 36.01 -1.68 -8.78
C LYS A 14 34.51 -1.97 -8.95
N PRO A 15 33.89 -2.86 -8.16
CA PRO A 15 32.48 -3.15 -8.30
C PRO A 15 31.71 -1.85 -8.14
N THR A 16 30.84 -1.58 -9.13
CA THR A 16 29.96 -0.42 -9.11
C THR A 16 29.09 -0.47 -7.85
N ALA A 17 28.53 0.68 -7.44
CA ALA A 17 27.64 0.73 -6.29
C ALA A 17 26.48 -0.29 -6.40
N LEU A 18 25.97 -0.50 -7.63
CA LEU A 18 24.92 -1.47 -7.90
C LEU A 18 25.36 -2.92 -7.67
N THR A 19 26.58 -3.29 -8.10
CA THR A 19 27.11 -4.64 -7.86
C THR A 19 27.31 -4.90 -6.37
N LYS A 20 27.80 -3.91 -5.61
CA LYS A 20 27.94 -4.03 -4.15
C LYS A 20 26.59 -4.20 -3.48
N PHE A 21 25.59 -3.42 -3.90
CA PHE A 21 24.22 -3.53 -3.39
C PHE A 21 23.62 -4.91 -3.69
N ALA A 22 23.74 -5.40 -4.93
CA ALA A 22 23.23 -6.71 -5.32
C ALA A 22 23.87 -7.84 -4.50
N HIS A 23 25.19 -7.81 -4.30
CA HIS A 23 25.87 -8.79 -3.43
C HIS A 23 25.38 -8.72 -1.99
N ALA A 24 25.15 -7.52 -1.45
CA ALA A 24 24.61 -7.35 -0.11
C ALA A 24 23.18 -7.92 0.00
N GLN A 25 22.31 -7.69 -0.99
CA GLN A 25 20.95 -8.25 -1.01
C GLN A 25 20.95 -9.78 -1.13
N ILE A 26 21.80 -10.34 -2.00
CA ILE A 26 21.97 -11.80 -2.12
C ILE A 26 22.44 -12.39 -0.80
N GLN A 27 23.43 -11.76 -0.15
CA GLN A 27 23.96 -12.23 1.12
C GLN A 27 22.92 -12.10 2.25
N ALA A 28 22.11 -11.04 2.25
CA ALA A 28 21.02 -10.86 3.20
C ALA A 28 19.95 -11.95 3.01
N ALA A 29 19.48 -12.18 1.78
CA ALA A 29 18.52 -13.23 1.48
C ALA A 29 19.05 -14.63 1.84
N PHE A 30 20.31 -14.93 1.52
CA PHE A 30 20.91 -16.23 1.83
C PHE A 30 21.11 -16.47 3.33
N ARG A 31 21.39 -15.43 4.11
CA ARG A 31 21.60 -15.53 5.57
C ARG A 31 20.32 -15.41 6.38
N THR A 32 19.22 -15.02 5.76
CA THR A 32 17.91 -14.96 6.41
C THR A 32 17.28 -16.35 6.27
N ASP A 33 17.05 -17.04 7.39
CA ASP A 33 16.39 -18.35 7.41
C ASP A 33 14.88 -18.18 7.18
N GLU A 34 14.50 -17.79 5.96
CA GLU A 34 13.08 -17.62 5.56
C GLU A 34 12.36 -18.97 5.41
N ILE A 35 13.13 -20.07 5.27
CA ILE A 35 12.57 -21.42 5.21
C ILE A 35 12.14 -21.83 6.61
N ARG A 36 10.85 -21.70 6.88
CA ARG A 36 10.28 -22.05 8.18
C ARG A 36 10.44 -23.55 8.44
N ARG A 37 10.99 -23.88 9.61
CA ARG A 37 11.09 -25.27 10.10
C ARG A 37 9.76 -25.82 10.61
N THR A 38 8.84 -24.93 10.99
CA THR A 38 7.49 -25.26 11.43
C THR A 38 6.46 -24.80 10.40
N PRO A 39 5.38 -25.56 10.18
CA PRO A 39 4.29 -25.12 9.31
C PRO A 39 3.71 -23.79 9.79
N PRO A 40 3.36 -22.86 8.87
CA PRO A 40 2.73 -21.61 9.25
C PRO A 40 1.36 -21.87 9.90
N THR A 41 0.96 -20.95 10.79
CA THR A 41 -0.42 -20.89 11.25
C THR A 41 -1.30 -20.34 10.13
N PRO A 42 -2.61 -20.65 10.07
CA PRO A 42 -3.50 -20.04 9.08
C PRO A 42 -3.51 -18.50 9.13
N GLN A 43 -3.31 -17.90 10.31
CA GLN A 43 -3.14 -16.46 10.46
C GLN A 43 -1.85 -15.95 9.80
N ASP A 44 -0.76 -16.72 9.86
CA ASP A 44 0.48 -16.36 9.16
C ASP A 44 0.34 -16.44 7.65
N GLU A 45 -0.37 -17.44 7.13
CA GLU A 45 -0.68 -17.56 5.70
C GLU A 45 -1.47 -16.34 5.22
N MET A 46 -2.49 -15.92 5.97
CA MET A 46 -3.23 -14.69 5.66
C MET A 46 -2.33 -13.45 5.66
N ARG A 47 -1.46 -13.28 6.67
CA ARG A 47 -0.54 -12.13 6.72
C ARG A 47 0.45 -12.14 5.55
N ALA A 48 0.97 -13.31 5.19
CA ALA A 48 1.85 -13.48 4.03
C ALA A 48 1.13 -13.15 2.72
N GLY A 49 -0.09 -13.65 2.50
CA GLY A 49 -0.86 -13.32 1.30
C GLY A 49 -1.20 -11.83 1.19
N MET A 50 -1.45 -11.18 2.32
CA MET A 50 -1.73 -9.73 2.36
C MET A 50 -0.49 -8.85 2.12
N SER A 51 0.75 -9.37 2.17
CA SER A 51 1.94 -8.57 1.86
C SER A 51 1.94 -8.12 0.39
N TYR A 52 1.44 -8.96 -0.53
CA TYR A 52 1.29 -8.60 -1.94
C TYR A 52 0.35 -7.40 -2.16
N PHE A 53 -0.67 -7.25 -1.32
CA PHE A 53 -1.54 -6.07 -1.36
C PHE A 53 -0.76 -4.81 -1.04
N HIS A 54 -0.01 -4.85 0.06
CA HIS A 54 0.78 -3.71 0.51
C HIS A 54 1.88 -3.34 -0.49
N GLU A 55 2.58 -4.32 -1.04
CA GLU A 55 3.74 -4.09 -1.90
C GLU A 55 3.37 -3.72 -3.35
N THR A 56 2.34 -4.37 -3.92
CA THR A 56 2.10 -4.31 -5.37
C THR A 56 0.66 -4.01 -5.78
N ILE A 57 -0.32 -4.76 -5.26
CA ILE A 57 -1.70 -4.69 -5.79
C ILE A 57 -2.32 -3.33 -5.50
N TRP A 58 -2.11 -2.78 -4.30
CA TRP A 58 -2.68 -1.49 -3.88
C TRP A 58 -2.34 -0.35 -4.84
N LYS A 59 -1.07 -0.27 -5.29
CA LYS A 59 -0.61 0.72 -6.27
C LYS A 59 -0.86 0.28 -7.72
N GLY A 60 -0.90 -1.03 -7.96
CA GLY A 60 -1.06 -1.63 -9.28
C GLY A 60 -2.46 -1.46 -9.86
N VAL A 61 -3.51 -1.68 -9.07
CA VAL A 61 -4.90 -1.61 -9.54
C VAL A 61 -5.27 -0.21 -10.07
N PRO A 62 -5.04 0.90 -9.35
CA PRO A 62 -5.33 2.23 -9.89
C PRO A 62 -4.51 2.55 -11.15
N LYS A 63 -3.25 2.09 -11.21
CA LYS A 63 -2.39 2.28 -12.40
C LYS A 63 -2.91 1.51 -13.62
N PHE A 64 -3.44 0.30 -13.41
CA PHE A 64 -4.11 -0.46 -14.46
C PHE A 64 -5.38 0.23 -14.93
N LEU A 65 -6.25 0.68 -14.03
CA LEU A 65 -7.49 1.38 -14.40
C LEU A 65 -7.21 2.68 -15.19
N ARG A 66 -6.14 3.42 -14.86
CA ARG A 66 -5.68 4.57 -15.66
C ARG A 66 -5.22 4.17 -17.08
N ARG A 67 -4.70 2.97 -17.27
CA ARG A 67 -4.38 2.44 -18.61
C ARG A 67 -5.65 2.06 -19.37
N VAL A 68 -6.67 1.55 -18.68
CA VAL A 68 -7.99 1.31 -19.27
C VAL A 68 -8.60 2.63 -19.76
N ASP A 69 -8.59 3.69 -18.94
CA ASP A 69 -9.05 5.03 -19.37
C ASP A 69 -8.32 5.50 -20.64
N THR A 70 -7.00 5.33 -20.70
CA THR A 70 -6.20 5.71 -21.88
C THR A 70 -6.59 4.89 -23.10
N ALA A 71 -6.82 3.59 -22.94
CA ALA A 71 -7.23 2.72 -24.03
C ALA A 71 -8.65 3.06 -24.55
N LEU A 72 -9.58 3.38 -23.64
CA LEU A 72 -10.93 3.85 -23.98
C LEU A 72 -10.88 5.15 -24.79
N LYS A 73 -10.03 6.09 -24.38
CA LYS A 73 -9.82 7.35 -25.12
C LYS A 73 -9.32 7.11 -26.54
N ASN A 74 -8.43 6.14 -26.75
CA ASN A 74 -7.87 5.83 -28.05
C ASN A 74 -8.89 5.22 -29.03
N ILE A 75 -9.97 4.64 -28.54
CA ILE A 75 -11.07 4.11 -29.37
C ILE A 75 -12.25 5.09 -29.50
N GLY A 76 -12.09 6.34 -29.04
CA GLY A 76 -13.10 7.41 -29.18
C GLY A 76 -14.04 7.57 -27.99
N VAL A 77 -13.83 6.84 -26.89
CA VAL A 77 -14.61 7.00 -25.65
C VAL A 77 -13.93 8.03 -24.75
N ASN A 78 -14.53 9.23 -24.63
CA ASN A 78 -13.97 10.33 -23.84
C ASN A 78 -14.22 10.24 -22.33
N GLU A 79 -15.07 9.30 -21.90
CA GLU A 79 -15.38 9.07 -20.50
C GLU A 79 -14.36 8.12 -19.86
N ARG A 80 -14.11 8.33 -18.56
CA ARG A 80 -13.31 7.41 -17.75
C ARG A 80 -14.19 6.28 -17.23
N VAL A 81 -13.56 5.17 -16.86
CA VAL A 81 -14.25 4.13 -16.09
C VAL A 81 -14.78 4.77 -14.79
N PRO A 82 -16.08 4.62 -14.46
CA PRO A 82 -16.61 5.13 -13.21
C PRO A 82 -15.81 4.62 -12.01
N TYR A 83 -15.39 5.51 -11.11
CA TYR A 83 -14.53 5.16 -9.98
C TYR A 83 -15.20 4.18 -8.99
N ASN A 84 -16.53 4.07 -9.03
CA ASN A 84 -17.34 3.16 -8.22
C ASN A 84 -17.65 1.83 -8.91
N ALA A 85 -17.21 1.62 -10.16
CA ALA A 85 -17.41 0.35 -10.87
C ALA A 85 -16.46 -0.73 -10.31
N PRO A 86 -16.96 -1.88 -9.85
CA PRO A 86 -16.13 -2.96 -9.29
C PRO A 86 -15.49 -3.81 -10.40
N VAL A 87 -14.62 -3.20 -11.23
CA VAL A 87 -13.99 -3.88 -12.38
C VAL A 87 -13.09 -5.04 -11.95
N ILE A 88 -12.40 -4.90 -10.81
CA ILE A 88 -11.53 -5.93 -10.23
C ILE A 88 -11.87 -6.05 -8.75
N GLN A 89 -12.15 -7.26 -8.30
CA GLN A 89 -12.38 -7.59 -6.90
C GLN A 89 -11.50 -8.77 -6.50
N PHE A 90 -11.04 -8.74 -5.24
CA PHE A 90 -10.22 -9.80 -4.68
C PHE A 90 -10.97 -10.50 -3.56
N SER A 91 -10.78 -11.80 -3.47
CA SER A 91 -11.29 -12.66 -2.40
C SER A 91 -10.16 -13.54 -1.89
N SER A 92 -10.29 -14.03 -0.67
CA SER A 92 -9.29 -14.88 -0.03
C SER A 92 -9.97 -16.09 0.60
N TRP A 93 -9.34 -17.25 0.45
CA TRP A 93 -9.70 -18.48 1.17
C TRP A 93 -8.86 -18.69 2.43
N MET A 94 -7.80 -17.89 2.63
CA MET A 94 -6.89 -18.03 3.77
C MET A 94 -7.63 -17.79 5.09
N GLY A 95 -7.67 -18.81 5.96
CA GLY A 95 -8.41 -18.80 7.22
C GLY A 95 -9.93 -18.95 7.10
N GLY A 96 -10.45 -19.12 5.89
CA GLY A 96 -11.87 -19.40 5.62
C GLY A 96 -12.11 -20.84 5.17
N ASP A 97 -11.26 -21.36 4.28
CA ASP A 97 -11.34 -22.73 3.79
C ASP A 97 -10.93 -23.71 4.90
N ARG A 98 -11.89 -24.56 5.27
CA ARG A 98 -11.81 -25.51 6.39
C ARG A 98 -12.01 -26.95 5.92
N ASP A 99 -12.14 -27.17 4.62
CA ASP A 99 -12.30 -28.52 4.09
C ASP A 99 -11.00 -29.33 4.33
N GLY A 100 -11.11 -30.45 5.04
CA GLY A 100 -9.98 -31.30 5.38
C GLY A 100 -8.89 -30.68 6.29
N ASN A 101 -9.07 -29.46 6.82
CA ASN A 101 -8.04 -28.78 7.61
C ASN A 101 -8.53 -28.39 9.04
N PRO A 102 -8.28 -29.24 10.06
CA PRO A 102 -8.74 -28.99 11.42
C PRO A 102 -8.05 -27.79 12.09
N ARG A 103 -6.99 -27.24 11.48
CA ARG A 103 -6.31 -26.04 12.00
C ARG A 103 -7.11 -24.76 11.78
N VAL A 104 -8.12 -24.75 10.90
CA VAL A 104 -8.96 -23.59 10.61
C VAL A 104 -10.22 -23.62 11.47
N THR A 105 -10.11 -23.10 12.69
CA THR A 105 -11.22 -23.02 13.64
C THR A 105 -12.09 -21.77 13.40
N PRO A 106 -13.31 -21.67 13.97
CA PRO A 106 -14.11 -20.45 13.92
C PRO A 106 -13.37 -19.19 14.43
N GLU A 107 -12.54 -19.35 15.46
CA GLU A 107 -11.71 -18.27 16.02
C GLU A 107 -10.66 -17.81 15.00
N VAL A 108 -10.01 -18.74 14.30
CA VAL A 108 -9.09 -18.42 13.20
C VAL A 108 -9.78 -17.59 12.12
N THR A 109 -10.97 -17.99 11.69
CA THR A 109 -11.76 -17.24 10.68
C THR A 109 -12.09 -15.83 11.18
N ARG A 110 -12.48 -15.69 12.45
CA ARG A 110 -12.72 -14.38 13.07
C ARG A 110 -11.46 -13.51 13.08
N ASP A 111 -10.32 -14.08 13.46
CA ASP A 111 -9.04 -13.38 13.55
C ASP A 111 -8.58 -12.87 12.19
N VAL A 112 -8.65 -13.69 11.13
CA VAL A 112 -8.24 -13.26 9.78
C VAL A 112 -9.14 -12.16 9.22
N CYS A 113 -10.44 -12.17 9.53
CA CYS A 113 -11.35 -11.09 9.15
C CYS A 113 -10.99 -9.77 9.86
N LEU A 114 -10.66 -9.82 11.15
CA LEU A 114 -10.23 -8.64 11.90
C LEU A 114 -8.87 -8.11 11.40
N LEU A 115 -7.92 -9.01 11.12
CA LEU A 115 -6.64 -8.66 10.52
C LEU A 115 -6.83 -7.99 9.16
N ALA A 116 -7.69 -8.52 8.29
CA ALA A 116 -7.97 -7.91 6.99
C ALA A 116 -8.52 -6.48 7.13
N ARG A 117 -9.45 -6.26 8.06
CA ARG A 117 -10.00 -4.92 8.35
C ARG A 117 -8.93 -3.96 8.87
N MET A 118 -8.07 -4.43 9.77
CA MET A 118 -6.97 -3.62 10.31
C MET A 118 -5.96 -3.25 9.22
N MET A 119 -5.58 -4.21 8.36
CA MET A 119 -4.65 -3.95 7.26
C MET A 119 -5.23 -2.98 6.24
N ALA A 120 -6.52 -3.11 5.90
CA ALA A 120 -7.21 -2.16 5.04
C ALA A 120 -7.22 -0.75 5.65
N ALA A 121 -7.56 -0.63 6.94
CA ALA A 121 -7.54 0.64 7.65
C ALA A 121 -6.14 1.29 7.63
N ASN A 122 -5.07 0.52 7.83
CA ASN A 122 -3.69 1.02 7.78
C ASN A 122 -3.29 1.51 6.38
N LEU A 123 -3.70 0.78 5.32
CA LEU A 123 -3.46 1.20 3.93
C LEU A 123 -4.17 2.52 3.61
N TYR A 124 -5.44 2.64 4.01
CA TYR A 124 -6.19 3.90 3.84
C TYR A 124 -5.61 5.03 4.66
N PHE A 125 -5.23 4.76 5.92
CA PHE A 125 -4.64 5.75 6.80
C PHE A 125 -3.41 6.38 6.15
N SER A 126 -2.44 5.56 5.71
CA SER A 126 -1.24 6.03 5.01
C SER A 126 -1.56 6.86 3.76
N GLN A 127 -2.55 6.43 2.95
CA GLN A 127 -2.92 7.18 1.75
C GLN A 127 -3.64 8.50 2.04
N ILE A 128 -4.42 8.57 3.11
CA ILE A 128 -5.05 9.82 3.54
C ILE A 128 -3.97 10.80 4.01
N GLU A 129 -2.91 10.34 4.69
CA GLU A 129 -1.79 11.19 5.07
C GLU A 129 -1.13 11.83 3.83
N ASP A 130 -0.79 11.01 2.83
CA ASP A 130 -0.20 11.50 1.58
C ASP A 130 -1.13 12.52 0.89
N LEU A 131 -2.44 12.23 0.86
CA LEU A 131 -3.43 13.10 0.23
C LEU A 131 -3.59 14.44 0.96
N MET A 132 -3.51 14.44 2.30
CA MET A 132 -3.49 15.68 3.08
C MET A 132 -2.31 16.56 2.70
N PHE A 133 -1.13 15.99 2.45
CA PHE A 133 0.01 16.76 1.99
C PHE A 133 -0.23 17.41 0.63
N GLU A 134 -0.76 16.65 -0.33
CA GLU A 134 -1.02 17.12 -1.69
C GLU A 134 -2.12 18.18 -1.77
N LEU A 135 -3.21 18.03 -1.00
CA LEU A 135 -4.40 18.89 -1.07
C LEU A 135 -4.33 20.15 -0.18
N SER A 136 -3.31 20.98 -0.39
CA SER A 136 -3.12 22.27 0.31
C SER A 136 -3.96 23.44 -0.22
N MET A 137 -4.87 23.19 -1.17
CA MET A 137 -5.64 24.23 -1.83
C MET A 137 -6.69 24.87 -0.92
N TRP A 138 -6.90 26.17 -1.07
CA TRP A 138 -7.90 26.94 -0.32
C TRP A 138 -9.25 27.08 -1.06
N ARG A 139 -9.27 26.96 -2.39
CA ARG A 139 -10.50 27.07 -3.19
C ARG A 139 -11.29 25.77 -3.14
N CYS A 140 -12.55 25.87 -2.72
CA CYS A 140 -13.49 24.76 -2.64
C CYS A 140 -14.90 25.21 -3.06
N ASN A 141 -15.82 24.27 -3.22
CA ASN A 141 -17.23 24.56 -3.44
C ASN A 141 -17.94 24.93 -2.12
N ASP A 142 -19.17 25.43 -2.21
CA ASP A 142 -19.93 25.90 -1.05
C ASP A 142 -20.23 24.79 -0.05
N GLU A 143 -20.56 23.59 -0.53
CA GLU A 143 -20.85 22.42 0.29
C GLU A 143 -19.63 22.01 1.14
N LEU A 144 -18.46 21.91 0.52
CA LEU A 144 -17.22 21.52 1.19
C LEU A 144 -16.79 22.57 2.22
N ARG A 145 -16.99 23.86 1.92
CA ARG A 145 -16.72 24.97 2.84
C ARG A 145 -17.57 24.87 4.11
N VAL A 146 -18.88 24.69 3.97
CA VAL A 146 -19.79 24.54 5.12
C VAL A 146 -19.36 23.35 5.97
N ARG A 147 -19.07 22.21 5.33
CA ARG A 147 -18.65 20.99 6.03
C ARG A 147 -17.32 21.15 6.78
N ALA A 148 -16.33 21.80 6.16
CA ALA A 148 -15.05 22.06 6.80
C ALA A 148 -15.20 22.99 8.01
N GLU A 149 -16.02 24.03 7.92
CA GLU A 149 -16.29 24.94 9.05
C GLU A 149 -16.99 24.23 10.22
N GLU A 150 -17.94 23.33 9.95
CA GLU A 150 -18.58 22.50 10.97
C GLU A 150 -17.57 21.61 11.70
N LEU A 151 -16.72 20.90 10.93
CA LEU A 151 -15.70 20.02 11.48
C LEU A 151 -14.69 20.80 12.32
N HIS A 152 -14.23 21.95 11.83
CA HIS A 152 -13.30 22.82 12.54
C HIS A 152 -13.89 23.32 13.87
N ARG A 153 -15.18 23.68 13.90
CA ARG A 153 -15.88 24.10 15.14
C ARG A 153 -16.07 22.95 16.13
N SER A 154 -16.33 21.74 15.62
CA SER A 154 -16.61 20.55 16.44
C SER A 154 -15.35 19.85 16.97
N SER A 155 -14.20 20.10 16.34
CA SER A 155 -12.91 19.51 16.72
C SER A 155 -12.47 20.05 18.08
N LYS A 156 -12.79 19.29 19.15
CA LYS A 156 -12.30 19.56 20.51
C LYS A 156 -10.77 19.38 20.55
N LYS A 157 -10.12 20.05 21.51
CA LYS A 157 -8.66 20.15 21.79
C LYS A 157 -7.80 18.87 21.69
N ASP A 158 -8.40 17.70 21.51
CA ASP A 158 -7.72 16.41 21.34
C ASP A 158 -7.65 16.00 19.86
N ALA A 159 -7.29 16.95 18.97
CA ALA A 159 -7.01 16.62 17.59
C ALA A 159 -5.82 15.65 17.60
N LYS A 160 -6.08 14.39 17.23
CA LYS A 160 -5.07 13.34 17.12
C LYS A 160 -3.93 13.89 16.27
N HIS A 161 -2.77 14.01 16.88
CA HIS A 161 -1.59 14.58 16.25
C HIS A 161 -1.23 13.68 15.08
N TYR A 162 -1.40 14.20 13.87
CA TYR A 162 -0.78 13.62 12.69
C TYR A 162 0.73 13.76 12.86
N ILE A 163 1.48 12.70 12.55
CA ILE A 163 2.91 12.58 12.90
C ILE A 163 3.73 13.80 12.40
N GLU A 164 3.28 14.43 11.31
CA GLU A 164 3.95 15.59 10.72
C GLU A 164 3.19 16.94 10.92
N PHE A 165 1.90 16.92 11.25
CA PHE A 165 1.12 18.13 11.55
C PHE A 165 1.04 18.34 13.07
N TRP A 166 2.15 18.79 13.65
CA TRP A 166 2.28 19.16 15.07
C TRP A 166 1.41 20.37 15.49
N LYS A 167 0.63 20.93 14.57
CA LYS A 167 -0.24 22.08 14.76
C LYS A 167 -1.63 21.76 14.23
N GLN A 168 -2.64 22.41 14.79
CA GLN A 168 -4.01 22.36 14.28
C GLN A 168 -4.05 22.76 12.80
N ILE A 169 -4.78 21.99 11.99
CA ILE A 169 -4.97 22.28 10.57
C ILE A 169 -5.68 23.64 10.44
N PRO A 170 -5.14 24.58 9.65
CA PRO A 170 -5.72 25.90 9.54
C PRO A 170 -7.03 25.85 8.73
N PRO A 171 -8.04 26.67 9.10
CA PRO A 171 -9.38 26.58 8.50
C PRO A 171 -9.45 27.02 7.03
N ASN A 172 -8.40 27.69 6.54
CA ASN A 172 -8.27 28.08 5.13
C ASN A 172 -7.83 26.91 4.22
N GLU A 173 -7.56 25.73 4.77
CA GLU A 173 -7.21 24.50 4.05
C GLU A 173 -8.35 23.47 4.17
N PRO A 174 -9.51 23.70 3.51
CA PRO A 174 -10.73 22.97 3.82
C PRO A 174 -10.68 21.48 3.45
N TYR A 175 -9.88 21.08 2.47
CA TYR A 175 -9.66 19.66 2.14
C TYR A 175 -8.93 18.92 3.26
N ARG A 176 -7.89 19.54 3.83
CA ARG A 176 -7.14 18.96 4.96
C ARG A 176 -8.00 18.86 6.21
N VAL A 177 -8.86 19.84 6.46
CA VAL A 177 -9.82 19.82 7.59
C VAL A 177 -10.81 18.66 7.49
N ILE A 178 -11.17 18.23 6.27
CA ILE A 178 -12.08 17.09 6.08
C ILE A 178 -11.36 15.75 6.17
N LEU A 179 -10.11 15.70 5.72
CA LEU A 179 -9.31 14.47 5.71
C LEU A 179 -8.70 14.13 7.09
N GLY A 180 -8.39 15.13 7.90
CA GLY A 180 -7.84 14.97 9.26
C GLY A 180 -8.90 14.83 10.35
#